data_AF-A0A2A2B4Q5-F1
#
_entry.id   AF-A0A2A2B4Q5-F1
#
_cell.length_a   1.000
_cell.length_b   1.000
_cell.length_c   1.000
_cell.angle_alpha   90.00
_cell.angle_beta   90.00
_cell.angle_gamma   90.00
#
_symmetry.space_group_name_H-M   'P 1'
#
loop_
_entity.id
_entity.type
_entity.pdbx_description
1 polymer ?
#
loop_
_entity_poly.entity_id
_entity_poly.type
_entity_poly.pdbx_seq_one_letter_code
_entity_poly.pdbx_strand_id
1 'polypeptide(L)'
;MGILIGVIIVLFVLGSMMALKPNGIDQRLDNLRMTARRLQLNPKLVTCPDWIKGRDNEYGRGMMGQYCLVLENTQLPHTRYQVIDGQWRPDSSFVDTTKDDIKLNIPSAIRSTQSSPDTAIKKTNFSLDKVPLDLPVSIEPSVKGLLTKANSIIIYWEDIAYVRPSTNPKYQQKAIESDLLALKANLEKWALQMRKTTAK
;
A
#
# COMPACT_ATOMS: atom_id res chain seq x y z
N MET A 1 -51.69 31.34 -3.29
CA MET A 1 -50.69 31.16 -2.21
C MET A 1 -50.22 29.72 -2.04
N GLY A 2 -51.09 28.69 -2.07
CA GLY A 2 -50.69 27.29 -1.87
C GLY A 2 -49.75 26.68 -2.93
N ILE A 3 -49.84 27.11 -4.20
CA ILE A 3 -49.00 26.56 -5.29
C ILE A 3 -47.52 26.92 -5.10
N LEU A 4 -47.20 28.16 -4.68
CA LEU A 4 -45.83 28.58 -4.41
C LEU A 4 -45.20 27.78 -3.27
N ILE A 5 -45.97 27.51 -2.21
CA ILE A 5 -45.53 26.71 -1.08
C ILE A 5 -45.26 25.26 -1.52
N GLY A 6 -46.14 24.69 -2.35
CA GLY A 6 -45.94 23.36 -2.93
C GLY A 6 -44.68 23.26 -3.80
N VAL A 7 -44.43 24.26 -4.66
CA VAL A 7 -43.23 24.31 -5.52
C VAL A 7 -41.95 24.39 -4.68
N ILE A 8 -41.94 25.19 -3.60
CA ILE A 8 -40.78 25.31 -2.69
C ILE A 8 -40.49 23.97 -2.00
N ILE A 9 -41.51 23.25 -1.52
CA ILE A 9 -41.32 21.96 -0.87
C ILE A 9 -40.75 20.93 -1.86
N VAL A 10 -41.28 20.87 -3.09
CA VAL A 10 -40.78 19.94 -4.12
C VAL A 10 -39.32 20.26 -4.48
N LEU A 11 -38.97 21.53 -4.67
CA LEU A 11 -37.59 21.94 -4.94
C LEU A 11 -36.65 21.62 -3.76
N PHE A 12 -37.12 21.80 -2.52
CA PHE A 12 -36.34 21.49 -1.32
C PHE A 12 -36.08 19.98 -1.18
N VAL A 13 -37.09 19.14 -1.43
CA VAL A 13 -36.96 17.68 -1.38
C VAL A 13 -36.07 17.18 -2.53
N LEU A 14 -36.22 17.71 -3.74
CA LEU A 14 -35.35 17.36 -4.88
C LEU A 14 -33.90 17.80 -4.65
N GLY A 15 -33.70 19.01 -4.12
CA GLY A 15 -32.38 19.53 -3.76
C GLY A 15 -31.71 18.69 -2.67
N SER A 16 -32.49 18.26 -1.67
CA SER A 16 -32.01 17.40 -0.59
C SER A 16 -31.64 16.00 -1.09
N MET A 17 -32.42 15.41 -2.01
CA MET A 17 -32.10 14.13 -2.65
C MET A 17 -30.82 14.19 -3.51
N MET A 18 -30.57 15.28 -4.23
CA MET A 18 -29.33 15.45 -5.01
C MET A 18 -28.09 15.62 -4.12
N ALA A 19 -28.21 16.29 -2.97
CA ALA A 19 -27.12 16.40 -2.00
C ALA A 19 -26.74 15.06 -1.36
N LEU A 20 -27.66 14.11 -1.32
CA LEU A 20 -27.47 12.79 -0.71
C LEU A 20 -26.94 11.74 -1.70
N LYS A 21 -26.80 12.05 -3.00
CA LYS A 21 -26.32 11.05 -3.97
C LYS A 21 -24.87 10.68 -3.63
N PRO A 22 -24.60 9.43 -3.21
CA PRO A 22 -23.24 9.03 -2.91
C PRO A 22 -22.41 9.14 -4.19
N ASN A 23 -21.24 9.75 -4.06
CA ASN A 23 -20.29 9.86 -5.15
C ASN A 23 -19.92 8.44 -5.60
N GLY A 24 -20.18 8.11 -6.87
CA GLY A 24 -20.00 6.75 -7.38
C GLY A 24 -18.56 6.26 -7.26
N ILE A 25 -17.57 7.16 -7.19
CA ILE A 25 -16.17 6.81 -6.95
C ILE A 25 -15.98 6.28 -5.52
N ASP A 26 -16.58 6.93 -4.53
CA ASP A 26 -16.44 6.53 -3.12
C ASP A 26 -17.10 5.17 -2.87
N GLN A 27 -18.25 4.91 -3.50
CA GLN A 27 -18.90 3.60 -3.44
C GLN A 27 -18.04 2.49 -4.08
N ARG A 28 -17.37 2.78 -5.21
CA ARG A 28 -16.47 1.83 -5.86
C ARG A 28 -15.21 1.57 -5.05
N LEU A 29 -14.66 2.62 -4.43
CA LEU A 29 -13.50 2.54 -3.56
C LEU A 29 -13.81 1.74 -2.29
N ASP A 30 -14.97 1.97 -1.69
CA ASP A 30 -15.44 1.21 -0.53
C ASP A 30 -15.59 -0.27 -0.87
N ASN A 31 -16.25 -0.59 -1.99
CA ASN A 31 -16.36 -1.97 -2.48
C ASN A 31 -14.98 -2.64 -2.66
N LEU A 32 -14.02 -1.94 -3.28
CA LEU A 32 -12.67 -2.46 -3.47
C LEU A 32 -11.99 -2.77 -2.13
N ARG A 33 -12.09 -1.86 -1.16
CA ARG A 33 -11.51 -2.04 0.18
C ARG A 33 -12.19 -3.16 0.95
N MET A 34 -13.50 -3.31 0.82
CA MET A 34 -14.25 -4.41 1.42
C MET A 34 -13.86 -5.76 0.82
N THR A 35 -13.72 -5.85 -0.51
CA THR A 35 -13.23 -7.07 -1.18
C THR A 35 -11.79 -7.39 -0.75
N ALA A 36 -10.92 -6.39 -0.63
CA ALA A 36 -9.55 -6.58 -0.16
C ALA A 36 -9.51 -7.15 1.27
N ARG A 37 -10.32 -6.60 2.20
CA ARG A 37 -10.44 -7.12 3.56
C ARG A 37 -10.89 -8.58 3.58
N ARG A 38 -11.85 -8.94 2.73
CA ARG A 38 -12.31 -10.33 2.60
C ARG A 38 -11.19 -11.28 2.15
N LEU A 39 -10.25 -10.79 1.34
CA LEU A 39 -9.07 -11.53 0.89
C LEU A 39 -7.89 -11.49 1.88
N GLN A 40 -8.09 -10.94 3.08
CA GLN A 40 -7.07 -10.71 4.12
C GLN A 40 -5.99 -9.70 3.72
N LEU A 41 -6.23 -8.90 2.68
CA LEU A 41 -5.46 -7.71 2.42
C LEU A 41 -6.04 -6.60 3.30
N ASN A 42 -5.23 -5.98 4.15
CA ASN A 42 -5.69 -4.90 5.02
C ASN A 42 -5.46 -3.55 4.34
N PRO A 43 -6.51 -2.92 3.74
CA PRO A 43 -6.39 -1.63 3.10
C PRO A 43 -6.38 -0.50 4.13
N LYS A 44 -5.43 0.41 3.99
CA LYS A 44 -5.33 1.64 4.76
C LYS A 44 -5.04 2.78 3.80
N LEU A 45 -5.69 3.92 3.98
CA LEU A 45 -5.31 5.13 3.26
C LEU A 45 -4.21 5.83 4.05
N VAL A 46 -3.09 6.10 3.41
CA VAL A 46 -1.93 6.76 4.03
C VAL A 46 -1.40 7.86 3.14
N THR A 47 -0.67 8.80 3.74
CA THR A 47 0.12 9.79 3.00
C THR A 47 1.19 9.07 2.19
N CYS A 48 1.45 9.54 0.97
CA CYS A 48 2.54 9.04 0.15
C CYS A 48 3.84 9.10 0.96
N PRO A 49 4.56 7.98 1.13
CA PRO A 49 5.84 8.02 1.81
C PRO A 49 6.86 8.80 0.96
N ASP A 50 7.82 9.41 1.63
CA ASP A 50 8.89 10.25 1.06
C ASP A 50 9.72 9.57 -0.03
N TRP A 51 9.89 8.25 0.05
CA TRP A 51 10.63 7.47 -0.94
C TRP A 51 9.82 7.09 -2.18
N ILE A 52 8.51 7.37 -2.24
CA ILE A 52 7.66 7.06 -3.40
C ILE A 52 7.28 8.34 -4.15
N LYS A 53 7.33 8.28 -5.49
CA LYS A 53 6.80 9.33 -6.36
C LYS A 53 5.28 9.33 -6.34
N GLY A 54 4.70 10.44 -5.91
CA GLY A 54 3.28 10.69 -5.86
C GLY A 54 2.63 10.88 -7.24
N ARG A 55 1.36 11.30 -7.21
CA ARG A 55 0.55 11.55 -8.43
C ARG A 55 1.17 12.60 -9.36
N ASP A 56 1.79 13.62 -8.78
CA ASP A 56 2.36 14.76 -9.51
C ASP A 56 3.86 14.59 -9.83
N ASN A 57 4.37 13.34 -9.78
CA ASN A 57 5.79 13.01 -9.92
C ASN A 57 6.70 13.60 -8.82
N GLU A 58 6.10 14.26 -7.82
CA GLU A 58 6.76 14.75 -6.62
C GLU A 58 6.80 13.67 -5.52
N TYR A 59 7.94 13.57 -4.85
CA TYR A 59 8.14 12.64 -3.74
C TYR A 59 7.29 13.01 -2.52
N GLY A 60 6.67 12.02 -1.88
CA GLY A 60 5.94 12.21 -0.62
C GLY A 60 4.65 13.03 -0.70
N ARG A 61 4.16 13.39 -1.91
CA ARG A 61 2.93 14.16 -2.07
C ARG A 61 1.73 13.29 -2.46
N GLY A 62 0.61 13.54 -1.77
CA GLY A 62 -0.68 12.92 -2.06
C GLY A 62 -1.10 11.85 -1.04
N MET A 63 -2.22 11.19 -1.35
CA MET A 63 -2.78 10.08 -0.58
C MET A 63 -2.74 8.82 -1.44
N MET A 64 -2.32 7.70 -0.86
CA MET A 64 -2.23 6.39 -1.52
C MET A 64 -2.90 5.30 -0.70
N GLY A 65 -3.33 4.26 -1.40
CA GLY A 65 -3.78 3.02 -0.81
C GLY A 65 -2.58 2.17 -0.39
N GLN A 66 -2.54 1.80 0.88
CA GLN A 66 -1.62 0.83 1.46
C GLN A 66 -2.36 -0.48 1.68
N TYR A 67 -1.89 -1.56 1.09
CA TYR A 67 -2.52 -2.88 1.22
C TYR A 67 -1.51 -3.81 1.84
N CYS A 68 -1.78 -4.23 3.08
CA CYS A 68 -0.89 -5.08 3.85
C CYS A 68 -1.36 -6.53 3.80
N LEU A 69 -0.45 -7.43 3.47
CA LEU A 69 -0.62 -8.87 3.62
C LEU A 69 0.31 -9.35 4.74
N VAL A 70 -0.28 -9.97 5.76
CA VAL A 70 0.46 -10.57 6.88
C VAL A 70 0.68 -12.04 6.58
N LEU A 71 1.93 -12.50 6.58
CA LEU A 71 2.30 -13.89 6.44
C LEU A 71 2.51 -14.50 7.83
N GLU A 72 1.87 -15.62 8.13
CA GLU A 72 1.90 -16.20 9.49
C GLU A 72 3.26 -16.80 9.86
N ASN A 73 3.97 -17.40 8.89
CA ASN A 73 5.17 -18.20 9.14
C ASN A 73 6.40 -17.67 8.39
N THR A 74 6.57 -16.35 8.26
CA THR A 74 7.71 -15.80 7.52
C THR A 74 8.22 -14.51 8.14
N GLN A 75 9.54 -14.40 8.31
CA GLN A 75 10.22 -13.13 8.59
C GLN A 75 10.91 -12.67 7.29
N LEU A 76 10.40 -11.57 6.75
CA LEU A 76 10.92 -10.85 5.61
C LEU A 76 11.89 -9.76 6.08
N PRO A 77 12.99 -9.54 5.32
CA PRO A 77 13.88 -8.42 5.58
C PRO A 77 13.13 -7.11 5.45
N HIS A 78 13.51 -6.12 6.25
CA HIS A 78 12.92 -4.78 6.11
C HIS A 78 13.52 -4.11 4.87
N THR A 79 12.74 -4.03 3.79
CA THR A 79 13.21 -3.44 2.53
C THR A 79 12.13 -2.66 1.81
N ARG A 80 12.56 -1.62 1.11
CA ARG A 80 11.72 -0.74 0.28
C ARG A 80 12.06 -0.98 -1.19
N TYR A 81 11.05 -1.17 -2.02
CA TYR A 81 11.17 -1.30 -3.46
C TYR A 81 10.26 -0.30 -4.14
N GLN A 82 10.80 0.44 -5.09
CA GLN A 82 10.07 1.36 -5.96
C GLN A 82 9.80 0.70 -7.30
N VAL A 83 8.72 1.10 -7.96
CA VAL A 83 8.45 0.72 -9.34
C VAL A 83 9.11 1.74 -10.26
N ILE A 84 10.10 1.29 -11.04
CA ILE A 84 10.76 2.09 -12.07
C ILE A 84 10.74 1.28 -13.36
N ASP A 85 10.17 1.84 -14.42
CA ASP A 85 10.04 1.20 -15.74
C ASP A 85 9.39 -0.20 -15.71
N GLY A 86 8.36 -0.38 -14.85
CA GLY A 86 7.65 -1.66 -14.70
C GLY A 86 8.42 -2.74 -13.95
N GLN A 87 9.56 -2.39 -13.35
CA GLN A 87 10.40 -3.31 -12.58
C GLN A 87 10.53 -2.84 -11.14
N TRP A 88 10.68 -3.80 -10.23
CA TRP A 88 11.04 -3.55 -8.84
C TRP A 88 12.49 -3.11 -8.74
N ARG A 89 12.71 -1.95 -8.11
CA ARG A 89 14.04 -1.41 -7.81
C ARG A 89 14.17 -1.18 -6.31
N PRO A 90 15.10 -1.85 -5.61
CA PRO A 90 15.30 -1.60 -4.19
C PRO A 90 15.84 -0.19 -3.98
N ASP A 91 15.36 0.46 -2.94
CA ASP A 91 15.91 1.75 -2.52
C ASP A 91 17.26 1.53 -1.86
N SER A 92 18.34 1.80 -2.60
CA SER A 92 19.72 1.65 -2.11
C SER A 92 20.08 2.62 -1.00
N SER A 93 19.30 3.70 -0.81
CA SER A 93 19.51 4.67 0.26
C SER A 93 18.89 4.23 1.60
N PHE A 94 18.05 3.18 1.57
CA PHE A 94 17.35 2.73 2.75
C PHE A 94 18.29 1.96 3.70
N VAL A 95 18.73 2.63 4.77
CA VAL A 95 19.43 1.98 5.88
C VAL A 95 18.39 1.62 6.94
N ASP A 96 18.18 0.32 7.15
CA ASP A 96 17.35 -0.15 8.26
C ASP A 96 18.04 0.23 9.59
N THR A 97 17.47 1.24 10.25
CA THR A 97 17.90 1.75 11.54
C THR A 97 17.12 1.13 12.70
N THR A 98 16.30 0.09 12.43
CA THR A 98 15.66 -0.65 13.52
C THR A 98 16.74 -1.29 14.37
N LYS A 99 16.96 -0.72 15.56
CA LYS A 99 17.70 -1.37 16.63
C LYS A 99 16.97 -2.68 16.91
N ASP A 100 17.63 -3.80 16.70
CA ASP A 100 17.19 -5.05 17.31
C ASP A 100 17.21 -4.81 18.82
N ASP A 101 16.04 -4.57 19.43
CA ASP A 101 15.86 -4.54 20.89
C ASP A 101 16.07 -5.96 21.45
N ILE A 102 17.28 -6.49 21.32
CA ILE A 102 17.70 -7.72 21.96
C ILE A 102 18.52 -7.32 23.18
N LYS A 103 17.89 -7.56 24.34
CA LYS A 103 18.36 -7.43 25.72
C LYS A 103 18.31 -6.02 26.30
N LEU A 104 17.22 -5.76 27.03
CA LEU A 104 17.25 -4.99 28.27
C LEU A 104 18.36 -5.57 29.17
N ASN A 105 19.57 -5.02 29.06
CA ASN A 105 20.65 -5.35 29.97
C ASN A 105 20.31 -4.72 31.32
N ILE A 106 20.08 -5.58 32.30
CA ILE A 106 19.84 -5.23 33.70
C ILE A 106 20.91 -4.22 34.13
N PRO A 107 20.58 -3.12 34.83
CA PRO A 107 21.59 -2.17 35.27
C PRO A 107 22.40 -2.80 36.40
N SER A 108 23.45 -3.53 36.05
CA SER A 108 24.59 -3.72 36.95
C SER A 108 25.33 -2.39 36.94
N ALA A 109 24.99 -1.53 37.90
CA ALA A 109 25.83 -0.40 38.27
C ALA A 109 27.29 -0.89 38.33
N ILE A 110 28.22 -0.11 37.78
CA ILE A 110 29.66 -0.38 37.65
C ILE A 110 30.07 -1.04 36.33
N ARG A 111 30.08 -0.27 35.22
CA ARG A 111 31.22 -0.25 34.28
C ARG A 111 31.15 0.97 33.36
N SER A 112 32.00 1.95 33.63
CA SER A 112 32.34 3.04 32.73
C SER A 112 33.24 2.52 31.60
N THR A 113 32.65 2.13 30.48
CA THR A 113 33.38 1.99 29.21
C THR A 113 32.46 2.44 28.08
N GLN A 114 32.91 3.47 27.36
CA GLN A 114 32.30 3.97 26.13
C GLN A 114 32.12 2.81 25.14
N SER A 115 30.90 2.31 24.98
CA SER A 115 30.52 1.45 23.86
C SER A 115 29.72 2.31 22.89
N SER A 116 30.32 2.69 21.78
CA SER A 116 29.63 3.16 20.58
C SER A 116 28.44 2.23 20.30
N PRO A 117 27.23 2.72 19.97
CA PRO A 117 26.15 1.84 19.58
C PRO A 117 26.51 1.25 18.22
N ASP A 118 26.95 -0.01 18.20
CA ASP A 118 27.06 -0.83 16.99
C ASP A 118 25.66 -0.94 16.38
N THR A 119 25.34 0.04 15.54
CA THR A 119 24.14 0.02 14.72
C THR A 119 24.47 -0.97 13.61
N ALA A 120 24.08 -2.23 13.78
CA ALA A 120 24.27 -3.25 12.76
C ALA A 120 23.51 -2.80 11.50
N ILE A 121 24.24 -2.20 10.55
CA ILE A 121 23.70 -1.76 9.26
C ILE A 121 23.24 -3.02 8.52
N LYS A 122 21.95 -3.35 8.60
CA LYS A 122 21.36 -4.43 7.80
C LYS A 122 21.36 -3.96 6.35
N LYS A 123 22.20 -4.59 5.52
CA LYS A 123 22.30 -4.29 4.08
C LYS A 123 20.93 -4.45 3.43
N THR A 124 20.61 -3.54 2.52
CA THR A 124 19.41 -3.60 1.68
C THR A 124 19.34 -4.96 0.97
N ASN A 125 18.21 -5.65 1.09
CA ASN A 125 17.99 -6.89 0.38
C ASN A 125 17.61 -6.59 -1.08
N PHE A 126 18.37 -7.13 -2.03
CA PHE A 126 18.19 -6.91 -3.47
C PHE A 126 17.40 -8.04 -4.17
N SER A 127 16.68 -8.90 -3.43
CA SER A 127 16.07 -10.12 -3.98
C SER A 127 15.05 -9.90 -5.09
N LEU A 128 14.41 -8.72 -5.11
CA LEU A 128 13.48 -8.35 -6.17
C LEU A 128 14.05 -7.33 -7.17
N ASP A 129 15.34 -6.99 -7.14
CA ASP A 129 15.87 -6.05 -8.14
C ASP A 129 15.68 -6.60 -9.56
N LYS A 130 15.11 -5.78 -10.44
CA LYS A 130 14.78 -6.07 -11.85
C LYS A 130 13.70 -7.13 -12.06
N VAL A 131 12.96 -7.52 -11.03
CA VAL A 131 11.80 -8.41 -11.18
C VAL A 131 10.65 -7.60 -11.79
N PRO A 132 10.02 -8.08 -12.88
CA PRO A 132 8.87 -7.42 -13.47
C PRO A 132 7.66 -7.47 -12.53
N LEU A 133 6.78 -6.47 -12.62
CA LEU A 133 5.56 -6.40 -11.81
C LEU A 133 4.60 -7.57 -12.08
N ASP A 134 4.51 -8.08 -13.32
CA ASP A 134 3.65 -9.22 -13.70
C ASP A 134 2.23 -9.12 -13.09
N LEU A 135 1.69 -7.91 -13.01
CA LEU A 135 0.40 -7.59 -12.43
C LEU A 135 -0.65 -7.42 -13.53
N PRO A 136 -1.95 -7.56 -13.21
CA PRO A 136 -3.01 -7.27 -14.17
C PRO A 136 -2.89 -5.84 -14.71
N VAL A 137 -3.13 -5.66 -16.01
CA VAL A 137 -3.02 -4.36 -16.73
C VAL A 137 -3.84 -3.25 -16.05
N SER A 138 -4.90 -3.60 -15.32
CA SER A 138 -5.73 -2.66 -14.57
C SER A 138 -5.01 -2.10 -13.33
N ILE A 139 -4.18 -2.90 -12.65
CA ILE A 139 -3.52 -2.54 -11.38
C ILE A 139 -2.10 -2.01 -11.63
N GLU A 140 -1.36 -2.64 -12.54
CA GLU A 140 0.05 -2.36 -12.84
C GLU A 140 0.40 -0.85 -12.90
N PRO A 141 -0.31 0.01 -13.65
CA PRO A 141 0.05 1.43 -13.75
C PRO A 141 -0.19 2.23 -12.46
N SER A 142 -1.00 1.70 -11.54
CA SER A 142 -1.34 2.36 -10.29
C SER A 142 -0.37 2.01 -9.15
N VAL A 143 0.45 0.96 -9.31
CA VAL A 143 1.40 0.53 -8.27
C VAL A 143 2.64 1.41 -8.27
N LYS A 144 3.06 1.85 -7.08
CA LYS A 144 4.16 2.80 -6.91
C LYS A 144 5.31 2.24 -6.08
N GLY A 145 5.03 1.37 -5.12
CA GLY A 145 6.07 0.80 -4.28
C GLY A 145 5.62 -0.40 -3.47
N LEU A 146 6.59 -1.09 -2.90
CA LEU A 146 6.44 -2.25 -2.05
C LEU A 146 7.37 -2.10 -0.85
N LEU A 147 6.86 -2.41 0.34
CA LEU A 147 7.61 -2.42 1.59
C LEU A 147 7.43 -3.78 2.23
N THR A 148 8.53 -4.40 2.62
CA THR A 148 8.51 -5.57 3.48
C THR A 148 8.97 -5.19 4.88
N LYS A 149 8.32 -5.74 5.89
CA LYS A 149 8.71 -5.53 7.29
C LYS A 149 8.28 -6.73 8.12
N ALA A 150 9.25 -7.38 8.79
CA ALA A 150 9.00 -8.52 9.65
C ALA A 150 8.11 -9.55 8.95
N ASN A 151 6.91 -9.83 9.43
CA ASN A 151 6.00 -10.80 8.83
C ASN A 151 4.98 -10.22 7.84
N SER A 152 5.21 -9.00 7.34
CA SER A 152 4.27 -8.31 6.47
C SER A 152 4.92 -7.84 5.17
N ILE A 153 4.15 -7.95 4.10
CA ILE A 153 4.43 -7.34 2.80
C ILE A 153 3.33 -6.33 2.50
N ILE A 154 3.73 -5.12 2.18
CA ILE A 154 2.88 -3.95 2.07
C ILE A 154 3.07 -3.39 0.66
N ILE A 155 1.99 -3.29 -0.10
CA ILE A 155 2.01 -2.64 -1.41
C ILE A 155 1.38 -1.25 -1.32
N TYR A 156 2.03 -0.27 -1.95
CA TYR A 156 1.58 1.10 -2.10
C TYR A 156 1.16 1.34 -3.54
N TRP A 157 -0.10 1.75 -3.71
CA TRP A 157 -0.67 1.98 -5.03
C TRP A 157 -1.82 3.00 -4.96
N GLU A 158 -2.13 3.61 -6.09
CA GLU A 158 -3.20 4.59 -6.22
C GLU A 158 -4.56 3.90 -6.42
N ASP A 159 -5.16 3.39 -5.34
CA ASP A 159 -6.47 2.71 -5.37
C ASP A 159 -7.60 3.58 -5.95
N ILE A 160 -7.55 4.90 -5.76
CA ILE A 160 -8.46 5.87 -6.37
C ILE A 160 -8.32 5.92 -7.89
N ALA A 161 -7.09 5.84 -8.42
CA ALA A 161 -6.85 5.86 -9.86
C ALA A 161 -7.36 4.57 -10.54
N TYR A 162 -7.33 3.45 -9.82
CA TYR A 162 -7.89 2.18 -10.29
C TYR A 162 -9.42 2.23 -10.46
N VAL A 163 -10.16 2.83 -9.51
CA VAL A 163 -11.64 2.85 -9.54
C VAL A 163 -12.25 3.96 -10.40
N ARG A 164 -11.45 4.99 -10.73
CA ARG A 164 -11.92 6.19 -11.42
C ARG A 164 -11.99 5.91 -12.94
N PRO A 165 -13.16 6.14 -13.60
CA PRO A 165 -13.32 5.91 -15.04
C PRO A 165 -12.37 6.70 -15.93
N SER A 166 -11.95 7.91 -15.52
CA SER A 166 -11.07 8.76 -16.32
C SER A 166 -9.66 8.19 -16.45
N THR A 167 -9.19 7.47 -15.43
CA THR A 167 -7.87 6.83 -15.39
C THR A 167 -7.94 5.35 -15.76
N ASN A 168 -9.05 4.68 -15.45
CA ASN A 168 -9.32 3.30 -15.86
C ASN A 168 -10.70 3.20 -16.53
N PRO A 169 -10.81 3.45 -17.85
CA PRO A 169 -12.07 3.37 -18.58
C PRO A 169 -12.59 1.93 -18.69
N LYS A 170 -11.73 0.93 -18.48
CA LYS A 170 -12.07 -0.51 -18.51
C LYS A 170 -12.41 -1.06 -17.13
N TYR A 171 -12.60 -0.21 -16.12
CA TYR A 171 -12.98 -0.64 -14.78
C TYR A 171 -14.26 -1.50 -14.80
N GLN A 172 -14.15 -2.72 -14.26
CA GLN A 172 -15.27 -3.63 -14.09
C GLN A 172 -15.35 -4.08 -12.64
N GLN A 173 -16.46 -3.79 -11.97
CA GLN A 173 -16.65 -4.16 -10.57
C GLN A 173 -16.52 -5.68 -10.33
N LYS A 174 -16.96 -6.49 -11.29
CA LYS A 174 -16.85 -7.96 -11.23
C LYS A 174 -15.40 -8.46 -11.32
N ALA A 175 -14.50 -7.69 -11.91
CA ALA A 175 -13.09 -8.04 -12.06
C ALA A 175 -12.24 -7.68 -10.83
N ILE A 176 -12.77 -6.90 -9.88
CA ILE A 176 -12.03 -6.49 -8.67
C ILE A 176 -11.55 -7.70 -7.89
N GLU A 177 -12.41 -8.71 -7.71
CA GLU A 177 -12.06 -9.90 -6.95
C GLU A 177 -10.95 -10.70 -7.63
N SER A 178 -11.02 -10.90 -8.95
CA SER A 178 -9.96 -11.60 -9.69
C SER A 178 -8.65 -10.81 -9.68
N ASP A 179 -8.71 -9.49 -9.82
CA ASP A 179 -7.56 -8.60 -9.81
C ASP A 179 -6.86 -8.60 -8.44
N LEU A 180 -7.62 -8.52 -7.34
CA LEU A 180 -7.09 -8.57 -5.98
C LEU A 180 -6.56 -9.96 -5.62
N LEU A 181 -7.16 -11.04 -6.14
CA LEU A 181 -6.65 -12.39 -5.96
C LEU A 181 -5.30 -12.55 -6.67
N ALA A 182 -5.18 -12.09 -7.91
CA ALA A 182 -3.90 -12.06 -8.63
C ALA A 182 -2.84 -11.22 -7.90
N LEU A 183 -3.22 -10.03 -7.39
CA LEU A 183 -2.36 -9.19 -6.57
C LEU A 183 -1.86 -9.96 -5.33
N LYS A 184 -2.76 -10.62 -4.60
CA LYS A 184 -2.40 -11.42 -3.42
C LYS A 184 -1.42 -12.55 -3.77
N ALA A 185 -1.71 -13.32 -4.81
CA ALA A 185 -0.86 -14.41 -5.27
C ALA A 185 0.56 -13.92 -5.63
N ASN A 186 0.67 -12.75 -6.27
CA ASN A 186 1.95 -12.14 -6.58
C ASN A 186 2.70 -11.67 -5.33
N LEU A 187 2.02 -11.08 -4.35
CA LEU A 187 2.63 -10.70 -3.07
C LEU A 187 3.20 -11.93 -2.34
N GLU A 188 2.46 -13.04 -2.32
CA GLU A 188 2.95 -14.30 -1.74
C GLU A 188 4.16 -14.85 -2.50
N LYS A 189 4.12 -14.85 -3.84
CA LYS A 189 5.24 -15.26 -4.70
C LYS A 189 6.50 -14.44 -4.42
N TRP A 190 6.38 -13.12 -4.32
CA TRP A 190 7.49 -12.23 -4.00
C TRP A 190 8.04 -12.45 -2.58
N ALA A 191 7.16 -12.64 -1.59
CA ALA A 191 7.58 -12.96 -0.23
C ALA A 191 8.37 -14.29 -0.19
N LEU A 192 7.93 -15.31 -0.91
CA LEU A 192 8.66 -16.58 -1.04
C LEU A 192 10.02 -16.41 -1.73
N GLN A 193 10.11 -15.56 -2.75
CA GLN A 193 11.37 -15.26 -3.44
C GLN A 193 12.38 -14.59 -2.51
N MET A 194 11.95 -13.56 -1.76
CA MET A 194 12.84 -12.89 -0.79
C MET A 194 13.34 -13.85 0.28
N ARG A 195 12.49 -14.79 0.73
CA ARG A 195 12.88 -15.82 1.70
C ARG A 195 14.01 -16.70 1.18
N LYS A 196 13.90 -17.17 -0.08
CA LYS A 196 14.92 -18.04 -0.69
C LYS A 196 16.29 -17.40 -0.73
N THR A 197 16.36 -16.09 -0.98
CA THR A 197 17.63 -15.36 -1.02
C THR A 197 18.23 -15.16 0.38
N THR A 198 17.40 -14.95 1.41
CA THR A 198 17.89 -14.76 2.79
C THR A 198 18.41 -16.04 3.41
N ALA A 199 17.95 -17.22 2.95
CA ALA A 199 18.37 -18.52 3.47
C ALA A 199 19.66 -19.07 2.85
N LYS A 200 20.29 -18.34 1.91
CA LYS A 200 21.48 -18.76 1.17
C LYS A 200 22.68 -17.92 1.59
#